data_AF-A0A971ZG55-F1
#
_entry.id   AF-A0A971ZG55-F1
#
_cell.length_a   1.000
_cell.length_b   1.000
_cell.length_c   1.000
_cell.angle_alpha   90.00
_cell.angle_beta   90.00
_cell.angle_gamma   90.00
#
_symmetry.space_group_name_H-M   'P 1'
#
loop_
_entity.id
_entity.type
_entity.pdbx_description
1 polymer ?
#
loop_
_entity_poly.entity_id
_entity_poly.type
_entity_poly.pdbx_seq_one_letter_code
_entity_poly.pdbx_strand_id
1 'polypeptide(L)'
;MTGKGHRLTGLGAAFIAAAIAKTAGLDVFLQTASALVAAFSTSLPDWLEIPYYRKGVRTGSLLKHRTYTHWPWLWVGLIYWAFSIKGPEGAAMIGAATGALTHILADAPNPMGIPWIHPRQRIRFGKKGWWRSGRYETVLVSLFTVFGVWVWVQVNPDNPFAKALTQISKESVKQINLALQPQVQNFITHLSSYIIF
;
A
#
# COMPACT_ATOMS: atom_id res chain seq x y z
N MET A 1 6.22 6.82 -8.60
CA MET A 1 7.51 6.41 -8.01
C MET A 1 8.52 6.12 -9.12
N THR A 2 9.79 5.84 -8.81
CA THR A 2 10.77 5.26 -9.76
C THR A 2 10.71 3.73 -9.70
N GLY A 3 11.30 3.05 -10.69
CA GLY A 3 11.31 1.58 -10.77
C GLY A 3 11.87 0.89 -9.51
N LYS A 4 12.84 1.49 -8.82
CA LYS A 4 13.36 0.97 -7.55
C LYS A 4 12.34 1.09 -6.43
N GLY A 5 11.69 2.26 -6.31
CA GLY A 5 10.62 2.48 -5.34
C GLY A 5 9.49 1.47 -5.49
N HIS A 6 9.00 1.23 -6.72
CA HIS A 6 7.90 0.28 -6.97
C HIS A 6 8.23 -1.13 -6.47
N ARG A 7 9.44 -1.62 -6.74
CA ARG A 7 9.89 -2.94 -6.26
C ARG A 7 9.96 -3.00 -4.74
N LEU A 8 10.45 -1.94 -4.09
CA LEU A 8 10.58 -1.90 -2.63
C LEU A 8 9.22 -1.80 -1.92
N THR A 9 8.25 -1.08 -2.49
CA THR A 9 6.87 -1.10 -1.96
C THR A 9 6.21 -2.48 -2.07
N GLY A 10 6.76 -3.39 -2.87
CA GLY A 10 6.34 -4.78 -2.96
C GLY A 10 6.39 -5.53 -1.64
N LEU A 11 7.27 -5.14 -0.71
CA LEU A 11 7.30 -5.72 0.63
C LEU A 11 6.02 -5.43 1.41
N GLY A 12 5.57 -4.17 1.42
CA GLY A 12 4.29 -3.80 2.02
C GLY A 12 3.10 -4.47 1.33
N ALA A 13 3.12 -4.51 -0.01
CA ALA A 13 2.10 -5.20 -0.80
C ALA A 13 1.99 -6.70 -0.45
N ALA A 14 3.12 -7.36 -0.18
CA ALA A 14 3.15 -8.77 0.20
C ALA A 14 2.39 -9.04 1.50
N PHE A 15 2.61 -8.24 2.54
CA PHE A 15 1.89 -8.38 3.81
C PHE A 15 0.40 -8.08 3.67
N ILE A 16 0.04 -7.04 2.90
CA ILE A 16 -1.36 -6.70 2.62
C ILE A 16 -2.04 -7.87 1.89
N ALA A 17 -1.40 -8.44 0.86
CA ALA A 17 -1.96 -9.52 0.07
C ALA A 17 -2.15 -10.80 0.90
N ALA A 18 -1.16 -11.17 1.73
CA ALA A 18 -1.30 -12.27 2.68
C ALA A 18 -2.49 -12.07 3.63
N ALA A 19 -2.68 -10.84 4.12
CA ALA A 19 -3.78 -10.53 5.01
C ALA A 19 -5.16 -10.63 4.32
N ILE A 20 -5.27 -10.13 3.09
CA ILE A 20 -6.48 -10.24 2.27
C ILE A 20 -6.76 -11.72 1.94
N ALA A 21 -5.74 -12.49 1.53
CA ALA A 21 -5.85 -13.92 1.26
C ALA A 21 -6.33 -14.72 2.48
N LYS A 22 -5.82 -14.39 3.68
CA LYS A 22 -6.29 -15.00 4.92
C LYS A 22 -7.75 -14.67 5.20
N THR A 23 -8.14 -13.41 5.00
CA THR A 23 -9.52 -12.95 5.18
C THR A 23 -10.46 -13.63 4.18
N ALA A 24 -9.97 -13.92 2.97
CA ALA A 24 -10.67 -14.70 1.97
C ALA A 24 -10.71 -16.21 2.31
N GLY A 25 -10.20 -16.66 3.46
CA GLY A 25 -10.24 -18.06 3.89
C GLY A 25 -9.30 -18.98 3.10
N LEU A 26 -8.26 -18.43 2.46
CA LEU A 26 -7.23 -19.23 1.81
C LEU A 26 -6.28 -19.84 2.85
N ASP A 27 -5.75 -21.02 2.58
CA ASP A 27 -4.76 -21.65 3.45
C ASP A 27 -3.41 -20.89 3.48
N VAL A 28 -2.51 -21.30 4.36
CA VAL A 28 -1.20 -20.63 4.56
C VAL A 28 -0.31 -20.68 3.31
N PHE A 29 -0.37 -21.76 2.53
CA PHE A 29 0.40 -21.87 1.30
C PHE A 29 -0.08 -20.85 0.27
N LEU A 30 -1.39 -20.76 0.07
CA LEU A 30 -2.02 -19.79 -0.83
C LEU A 30 -1.87 -18.34 -0.37
N GLN A 31 -1.90 -18.08 0.94
CA GLN A 31 -1.54 -16.77 1.50
C GLN A 31 -0.11 -16.37 1.13
N THR A 32 0.83 -17.31 1.26
CA THR A 32 2.24 -17.09 0.91
C THR A 32 2.42 -16.88 -0.59
N ALA A 33 1.74 -17.67 -1.42
CA ALA A 33 1.74 -17.48 -2.87
C ALA A 33 1.21 -16.10 -3.26
N SER A 34 0.10 -15.66 -2.64
CA SER A 34 -0.47 -14.32 -2.85
C SER A 34 0.51 -13.20 -2.49
N ALA A 35 1.20 -13.34 -1.36
CA ALA A 35 2.23 -12.40 -0.92
C ALA A 35 3.39 -12.27 -1.92
N LEU A 36 3.88 -13.40 -2.43
CA LEU A 36 4.94 -13.42 -3.44
C LEU A 36 4.48 -12.75 -4.74
N VAL A 37 3.28 -13.10 -5.23
CA VAL A 37 2.72 -12.47 -6.44
C VAL A 37 2.59 -10.95 -6.25
N ALA A 38 2.13 -10.48 -5.08
CA ALA A 38 2.03 -9.05 -4.79
C ALA A 38 3.39 -8.34 -4.81
N ALA A 39 4.44 -8.96 -4.27
CA ALA A 39 5.78 -8.39 -4.28
C ALA A 39 6.30 -8.13 -5.71
N PHE A 40 6.04 -9.06 -6.64
CA PHE A 40 6.49 -8.95 -8.03
C PHE A 40 5.57 -8.14 -8.94
N SER A 41 4.28 -8.06 -8.62
CA SER A 41 3.26 -7.42 -9.46
C SER A 41 3.08 -5.92 -9.20
N THR A 42 3.92 -5.29 -8.38
CA THR A 42 3.84 -3.84 -8.18
C THR A 42 3.95 -3.06 -9.49
N SER A 43 4.81 -3.47 -10.41
CA SER A 43 4.89 -2.81 -11.74
C SER A 43 3.89 -3.32 -12.78
N LEU A 44 2.93 -4.16 -12.39
CA LEU A 44 1.97 -4.78 -13.31
C LEU A 44 1.11 -3.77 -14.08
N PRO A 45 0.61 -2.66 -13.49
CA PRO A 45 -0.11 -1.63 -14.24
C PRO A 45 0.65 -1.09 -15.45
N ASP A 46 1.97 -0.89 -15.30
CA ASP A 46 2.83 -0.40 -16.38
C ASP A 46 3.12 -1.49 -17.42
N TRP A 47 3.28 -2.74 -16.99
CA TRP A 47 3.54 -3.88 -17.90
C TRP A 47 2.37 -4.13 -18.85
N LEU A 48 1.13 -3.95 -18.37
CA LEU A 48 -0.09 -4.13 -19.16
C LEU A 48 -0.30 -3.07 -20.23
N GLU A 49 0.47 -1.98 -20.26
CA GLU A 49 0.27 -0.90 -21.22
C GLU A 49 0.71 -1.25 -22.65
N ILE A 50 1.53 -2.29 -22.82
CA ILE A 50 2.03 -2.87 -24.09
C ILE A 50 2.46 -1.77 -25.10
N PRO A 51 3.75 -1.37 -25.11
CA PRO A 51 4.23 -0.36 -26.05
C PRO A 51 4.24 -0.91 -27.48
N TYR A 52 3.92 -0.05 -28.45
CA TYR A 52 4.08 -0.36 -29.87
C TYR A 52 5.04 0.62 -30.56
N TYR A 53 5.71 0.11 -31.59
CA TYR A 53 6.78 0.80 -32.30
C TYR A 53 6.40 0.96 -33.76
N ARG A 54 6.68 2.14 -34.33
CA ARG A 54 6.54 2.40 -35.76
C ARG A 54 7.87 2.96 -36.25
N LYS A 55 8.42 2.35 -37.31
CA LYS A 55 9.74 2.73 -37.87
C LYS A 55 10.86 2.78 -36.82
N GLY A 56 10.89 1.80 -35.90
CA GLY A 56 11.91 1.74 -34.84
C GLY A 56 11.72 2.72 -33.67
N VAL A 57 10.70 3.60 -33.70
CA VAL A 57 10.43 4.59 -32.65
C VAL A 57 9.21 4.19 -31.84
N ARG A 58 9.30 4.26 -30.50
CA ARG A 58 8.15 4.04 -29.60
C ARG A 58 7.10 5.11 -29.89
N THR A 59 5.99 4.69 -30.46
CA THR A 59 4.95 5.61 -30.98
C THR A 59 3.79 5.74 -30.01
N GLY A 60 3.53 4.72 -29.20
CA GLY A 60 2.47 4.75 -28.21
C GLY A 60 2.40 3.45 -27.39
N SER A 61 1.26 3.26 -26.74
CA SER A 61 0.94 2.07 -25.96
C SER A 61 -0.51 1.66 -26.26
N LEU A 62 -0.77 0.35 -26.32
CA LEU A 62 -2.10 -0.18 -26.66
C LEU A 62 -3.13 0.27 -25.63
N LEU A 63 -2.76 0.17 -24.35
CA LEU A 63 -3.48 0.83 -23.26
C LEU A 63 -2.69 2.08 -22.88
N LYS A 64 -3.33 3.24 -22.99
CA LYS A 64 -2.69 4.53 -22.71
C LYS A 64 -2.23 4.57 -21.25
N HIS A 65 -1.01 5.07 -21.03
CA HIS A 65 -0.45 5.19 -19.67
C HIS A 65 -1.41 5.88 -18.70
N ARG A 66 -1.57 5.36 -17.49
CA ARG A 66 -2.49 5.91 -16.47
C ARG A 66 -3.93 6.08 -16.95
N THR A 67 -4.47 5.03 -17.56
CA THR A 67 -5.90 4.92 -17.87
C THR A 67 -6.49 3.69 -17.19
N TYR A 68 -6.92 2.68 -17.94
CA TYR A 68 -7.57 1.48 -17.40
C TYR A 68 -6.68 0.69 -16.43
N THR A 69 -5.41 0.50 -16.78
CA THR A 69 -4.46 -0.26 -15.94
C THR A 69 -4.18 0.41 -14.59
N HIS A 70 -4.42 1.73 -14.51
CA HIS A 70 -4.24 2.53 -13.29
C HIS A 70 -5.56 2.95 -12.64
N TRP A 71 -6.67 2.35 -13.06
CA TRP A 71 -7.98 2.61 -12.47
C TRP A 71 -8.16 1.75 -11.22
N PRO A 72 -8.16 2.33 -9.99
CA PRO A 72 -8.16 1.54 -8.75
C PRO A 72 -9.31 0.53 -8.67
N TRP A 73 -10.49 0.91 -9.16
CA TRP A 73 -11.70 0.10 -9.08
C TRP A 73 -11.63 -1.19 -9.89
N LEU A 74 -10.83 -1.22 -10.97
CA LEU A 74 -10.56 -2.47 -11.71
C LEU A 74 -9.95 -3.53 -10.78
N TRP A 75 -8.95 -3.11 -10.00
CA TRP A 75 -8.21 -3.99 -9.11
C TRP A 75 -8.99 -4.33 -7.84
N VAL A 76 -9.76 -3.39 -7.30
CA VAL A 76 -10.70 -3.67 -6.19
C VAL A 76 -11.74 -4.70 -6.63
N GLY A 77 -12.30 -4.56 -7.83
CA GLY A 77 -13.23 -5.54 -8.41
C GLY A 77 -12.59 -6.92 -8.58
N LEU A 78 -11.33 -6.98 -9.01
CA LEU A 78 -10.58 -8.23 -9.12
C LEU A 78 -10.36 -8.91 -7.77
N ILE A 79 -10.04 -8.14 -6.71
CA ILE A 79 -9.96 -8.67 -5.34
C ILE A 79 -11.32 -9.21 -4.92
N TYR A 80 -12.38 -8.43 -5.10
CA TYR A 80 -13.74 -8.84 -4.73
C TYR A 80 -14.14 -10.16 -5.41
N TRP A 81 -13.86 -10.30 -6.71
CA TRP A 81 -14.12 -11.54 -7.41
C TRP A 81 -13.25 -12.70 -6.91
N ALA A 82 -11.98 -12.45 -6.58
CA ALA A 82 -11.09 -13.47 -6.07
C ALA A 82 -11.57 -14.10 -4.74
N PHE A 83 -12.42 -13.42 -3.96
CA PHE A 83 -13.00 -13.99 -2.74
C PHE A 83 -13.89 -15.22 -3.02
N SER A 84 -14.44 -15.37 -4.23
CA SER A 84 -15.21 -16.55 -4.61
C SER A 84 -14.34 -17.71 -5.11
N ILE A 85 -13.02 -17.54 -5.20
CA ILE A 85 -12.09 -18.53 -5.78
C ILE A 85 -11.10 -18.98 -4.70
N LYS A 86 -11.21 -20.22 -4.23
CA LYS A 86 -10.37 -20.74 -3.12
C LYS A 86 -9.08 -21.44 -3.58
N GLY A 87 -8.74 -21.33 -4.86
CA GLY A 87 -7.56 -21.96 -5.46
C GLY A 87 -6.37 -21.01 -5.67
N PRO A 88 -5.30 -21.50 -6.31
CA PRO A 88 -4.14 -20.71 -6.71
C PRO A 88 -4.49 -19.48 -7.55
N GLU A 89 -5.56 -19.56 -8.35
CA GLU A 89 -6.04 -18.46 -9.19
C GLU A 89 -6.54 -17.30 -8.32
N GLY A 90 -7.30 -17.60 -7.26
CA GLY A 90 -7.77 -16.59 -6.31
C GLY A 90 -6.60 -15.93 -5.57
N ALA A 91 -5.62 -16.73 -5.13
CA ALA A 91 -4.39 -16.23 -4.51
C ALA A 91 -3.61 -15.30 -5.45
N ALA A 92 -3.45 -15.69 -6.73
CA ALA A 92 -2.77 -14.91 -7.75
C ALA A 92 -3.52 -13.61 -8.09
N MET A 93 -4.85 -13.65 -8.18
CA MET A 93 -5.69 -12.46 -8.40
C MET A 93 -5.57 -11.46 -7.24
N ILE A 94 -5.65 -11.93 -5.98
CA ILE A 94 -5.45 -11.10 -4.79
C ILE A 94 -4.06 -10.48 -4.81
N GLY A 95 -3.03 -11.28 -5.09
CA GLY A 95 -1.65 -10.82 -5.11
C GLY A 95 -1.42 -9.76 -6.18
N ALA A 96 -1.81 -10.07 -7.41
CA ALA A 96 -1.66 -9.19 -8.57
C ALA A 96 -2.39 -7.85 -8.37
N ALA A 97 -3.62 -7.91 -7.89
CA ALA A 97 -4.42 -6.72 -7.64
C ALA A 97 -3.87 -5.88 -6.47
N THR A 98 -3.39 -6.51 -5.41
CA THR A 98 -2.79 -5.80 -4.28
C THR A 98 -1.48 -5.11 -4.67
N GLY A 99 -0.63 -5.78 -5.46
CA GLY A 99 0.58 -5.18 -6.02
C GLY A 99 0.25 -3.97 -6.90
N ALA A 100 -0.70 -4.13 -7.83
CA ALA A 100 -1.16 -3.05 -8.70
C ALA A 100 -1.76 -1.86 -7.94
N LEU A 101 -2.60 -2.10 -6.92
CA LEU A 101 -3.16 -1.04 -6.08
C LEU A 101 -2.07 -0.30 -5.32
N THR A 102 -1.09 -1.01 -4.77
CA THR A 102 0.05 -0.40 -4.07
C THR A 102 0.81 0.55 -5.00
N HIS A 103 1.06 0.15 -6.25
CA HIS A 103 1.66 1.01 -7.27
C HIS A 103 0.83 2.25 -7.57
N ILE A 104 -0.47 2.07 -7.82
CA ILE A 104 -1.37 3.18 -8.14
C ILE A 104 -1.44 4.18 -6.99
N LEU A 105 -1.53 3.71 -5.75
CA LEU A 105 -1.53 4.55 -4.55
C LEU A 105 -0.20 5.30 -4.40
N ALA A 106 0.92 4.63 -4.66
CA ALA A 106 2.23 5.26 -4.63
C ALA A 106 2.45 6.29 -5.75
N ASP A 107 1.70 6.17 -6.85
CA ASP A 107 1.70 7.11 -7.96
C ASP A 107 0.71 8.28 -7.81
N ALA A 108 -0.22 8.19 -6.87
CA ALA A 108 -1.26 9.20 -6.67
C ALA A 108 -0.74 10.60 -6.28
N PRO A 109 0.34 10.75 -5.47
CA PRO A 109 0.91 12.06 -5.14
C PRO A 109 1.59 12.78 -6.32
N ASN A 110 1.85 12.06 -7.43
CA ASN A 110 2.58 12.57 -8.58
C ASN A 110 1.75 13.62 -9.37
N PRO A 111 2.36 14.71 -9.88
CA PRO A 111 1.71 15.68 -10.78
C PRO A 111 0.88 15.13 -11.94
N MET A 112 1.21 13.93 -12.46
CA MET A 112 0.44 13.28 -13.53
C MET A 112 -0.97 12.83 -13.10
N GLY A 113 -1.19 12.65 -11.79
CA GLY A 113 -2.45 12.14 -11.22
C GLY A 113 -2.75 10.69 -11.59
N ILE A 114 -3.88 10.20 -11.07
CA ILE A 114 -4.43 8.88 -11.39
C ILE A 114 -5.94 8.99 -11.68
N PRO A 115 -6.53 8.05 -12.43
CA PRO A 115 -7.96 8.05 -12.68
C PRO A 115 -8.72 7.51 -11.47
N TRP A 116 -9.14 8.39 -10.55
CA TRP A 116 -9.87 7.97 -9.35
C TRP A 116 -11.32 7.57 -9.64
N ILE A 117 -12.01 8.26 -10.54
CA ILE A 117 -13.45 8.07 -10.77
C ILE A 117 -13.66 7.31 -12.08
N HIS A 118 -13.24 7.90 -13.20
CA HIS A 118 -13.41 7.33 -14.53
C HIS A 118 -12.06 6.99 -15.16
N PRO A 119 -11.89 5.82 -15.81
CA PRO A 119 -10.59 5.34 -16.29
C PRO A 119 -9.91 6.27 -17.32
N ARG A 120 -10.67 7.17 -17.96
CA ARG A 120 -10.15 8.15 -18.91
C ARG A 120 -9.90 9.55 -18.31
N GLN A 121 -10.28 9.79 -17.05
CA GLN A 121 -10.19 11.10 -16.41
C GLN A 121 -9.23 11.04 -15.23
N ARG A 122 -8.09 11.72 -15.35
CA ARG A 122 -7.07 11.76 -14.30
C ARG A 122 -7.33 12.93 -13.37
N ILE A 123 -7.25 12.67 -12.08
CA ILE A 123 -7.34 13.67 -11.03
C ILE A 123 -6.00 13.68 -10.30
N ARG A 124 -5.47 14.88 -10.07
CA ARG A 124 -4.21 15.10 -9.35
C ARG A 124 -4.49 15.80 -8.04
N PHE A 125 -3.67 15.54 -7.02
CA PHE A 125 -3.80 16.22 -5.74
C PHE A 125 -2.99 17.53 -5.73
N GLY A 126 -3.64 18.62 -5.31
CA GLY A 126 -3.04 19.96 -5.30
C GLY A 126 -2.78 20.54 -6.71
N LYS A 127 -2.41 21.82 -6.78
CA LYS A 127 -2.19 22.52 -8.07
C LYS A 127 -1.07 21.91 -8.92
N LYS A 128 -0.04 21.30 -8.30
CA LYS A 128 1.15 20.77 -9.00
C LYS A 128 1.42 19.28 -8.73
N GLY A 129 0.51 18.54 -8.10
CA GLY A 129 0.89 17.31 -7.40
C GLY A 129 1.52 17.64 -6.04
N TRP A 130 1.57 16.68 -5.13
CA TRP A 130 2.24 16.86 -3.85
C TRP A 130 3.76 16.78 -3.98
N TRP A 131 4.28 15.86 -4.80
CA TRP A 131 5.70 15.77 -5.13
C TRP A 131 5.97 15.05 -6.45
N ARG A 132 7.15 15.26 -7.03
CA ARG A 132 7.61 14.57 -8.25
C ARG A 132 8.08 13.15 -7.94
N SER A 133 8.02 12.26 -8.93
CA SER A 133 8.63 10.92 -8.84
C SER A 133 10.08 10.99 -8.34
N GLY A 134 10.50 10.00 -7.54
CA GLY A 134 11.83 9.96 -6.94
C GLY A 134 11.96 10.71 -5.61
N ARG A 135 11.01 11.58 -5.26
CA ARG A 135 10.94 12.18 -3.92
C ARG A 135 10.14 11.31 -2.96
N TYR A 136 10.60 11.24 -1.71
CA TYR A 136 9.95 10.53 -0.60
C TYR A 136 9.74 9.02 -0.81
N GLU A 137 10.52 8.38 -1.69
CA GLU A 137 10.35 6.94 -1.96
C GLU A 137 10.58 6.08 -0.72
N THR A 138 11.65 6.36 0.03
CA THR A 138 11.92 5.65 1.29
C THR A 138 10.76 5.81 2.27
N VAL A 139 10.20 7.01 2.39
CA VAL A 139 9.05 7.28 3.27
C VAL A 139 7.83 6.47 2.82
N LEU A 140 7.50 6.48 1.52
CA LEU A 140 6.39 5.68 0.98
C LEU A 140 6.60 4.18 1.20
N VAL A 141 7.79 3.66 0.91
CA VAL A 141 8.14 2.25 1.14
C VAL A 141 7.97 1.88 2.62
N SER A 142 8.49 2.71 3.53
CA SER A 142 8.35 2.49 4.97
C SER A 142 6.89 2.52 5.39
N LEU A 143 6.10 3.50 4.92
CA LEU A 143 4.67 3.60 5.25
C LEU A 143 3.88 2.39 4.76
N PHE A 144 4.06 1.97 3.50
CA PHE A 144 3.39 0.78 2.97
C PHE A 144 3.81 -0.49 3.72
N THR A 145 5.08 -0.60 4.09
CA THR A 145 5.59 -1.76 4.84
C THR A 145 5.01 -1.80 6.24
N VAL A 146 5.08 -0.70 6.99
CA VAL A 146 4.51 -0.60 8.35
C VAL A 146 3.01 -0.87 8.32
N PHE A 147 2.29 -0.25 7.38
CA PHE A 147 0.86 -0.46 7.22
C PHE A 147 0.54 -1.92 6.87
N GLY A 148 1.26 -2.51 5.92
CA GLY A 148 1.05 -3.90 5.53
C GLY A 148 1.30 -4.88 6.68
N VAL A 149 2.41 -4.73 7.40
CA VAL A 149 2.71 -5.53 8.59
C VAL A 149 1.61 -5.35 9.64
N TRP A 150 1.16 -4.12 9.89
CA TRP A 150 0.09 -3.84 10.84
C TRP A 150 -1.20 -4.57 10.47
N VAL A 151 -1.66 -4.48 9.20
CA VAL A 151 -2.86 -5.19 8.72
C VAL A 151 -2.68 -6.70 8.87
N TRP A 152 -1.51 -7.24 8.51
CA TRP A 152 -1.23 -8.67 8.64
C TRP A 152 -1.25 -9.15 10.09
N VAL A 153 -0.75 -8.35 11.04
CA VAL A 153 -0.81 -8.64 12.48
C VAL A 153 -2.26 -8.72 12.96
N GLN A 154 -3.14 -7.80 12.52
CA GLN A 154 -4.55 -7.80 12.94
C GLN A 154 -5.27 -9.10 12.58
N VAL A 155 -4.95 -9.68 11.42
CA VAL A 155 -5.57 -10.94 10.98
C VAL A 155 -4.80 -12.18 11.41
N ASN A 156 -3.61 -12.04 12.01
CA ASN A 156 -2.78 -13.14 12.53
C ASN A 156 -2.44 -13.01 14.02
N PRO A 157 -3.42 -12.80 14.93
CA PRO A 157 -3.14 -12.55 16.35
C PRO A 157 -2.44 -13.73 17.05
N ASP A 158 -2.66 -14.96 16.57
CA ASP A 158 -2.06 -16.15 17.17
C ASP A 158 -0.62 -16.43 16.76
N ASN A 159 -0.15 -15.78 15.69
CA ASN A 159 1.19 -16.00 15.18
C ASN A 159 2.24 -15.49 16.20
N PRO A 160 3.28 -16.28 16.54
CA PRO A 160 4.29 -15.89 17.52
C PRO A 160 4.96 -14.54 17.22
N PHE A 161 5.21 -14.25 15.94
CA PHE A 161 5.79 -13.00 15.49
C PHE A 161 4.81 -11.82 15.69
N ALA A 162 3.53 -12.01 15.37
CA ALA A 162 2.51 -11.00 15.61
C ALA A 162 2.33 -10.69 17.11
N LYS A 163 2.39 -11.73 17.96
CA LYS A 163 2.37 -11.57 19.43
C LYS A 163 3.58 -10.77 19.91
N ALA A 164 4.78 -11.12 19.46
CA ALA A 164 6.00 -10.41 19.81
C ALA A 164 5.95 -8.92 19.39
N LEU A 165 5.53 -8.62 18.16
CA LEU A 165 5.37 -7.24 17.68
C LEU A 165 4.34 -6.46 18.52
N THR A 166 3.21 -7.09 18.83
CA THR A 166 2.16 -6.46 19.66
C THR A 166 2.67 -6.17 21.07
N GLN A 167 3.47 -7.08 21.66
CA GLN A 167 4.06 -6.90 22.97
C GLN A 167 5.10 -5.77 22.98
N ILE A 168 6.00 -5.72 21.99
CA ILE A 168 7.00 -4.65 21.84
C ILE A 168 6.30 -3.30 21.69
N SER A 169 5.23 -3.23 20.89
CA SER A 169 4.46 -2.00 20.70
C SER A 169 3.81 -1.53 22.01
N LYS A 170 3.18 -2.43 22.77
CA LYS A 170 2.59 -2.12 24.08
C LYS A 170 3.63 -1.60 25.08
N GLU A 171 4.78 -2.26 25.17
CA GLU A 171 5.85 -1.83 26.07
C GLU A 171 6.42 -0.48 25.64
N SER A 172 6.62 -0.26 24.33
CA SER A 172 7.11 1.01 23.80
C SER A 172 6.15 2.17 24.11
N VAL A 173 4.84 1.97 23.90
CA VAL A 173 3.80 2.96 24.24
C VAL A 173 3.80 3.25 25.74
N LYS A 174 3.93 2.22 26.58
CA LYS A 174 4.04 2.38 28.02
C LYS A 174 5.26 3.23 28.41
N GLN A 175 6.44 2.94 27.86
CA GLN A 175 7.65 3.72 28.13
C GLN A 175 7.54 5.17 27.67
N ILE A 176 6.96 5.42 26.48
CA ILE A 176 6.69 6.76 25.98
C ILE A 176 5.74 7.51 26.91
N ASN A 177 4.64 6.88 27.33
CA ASN A 177 3.70 7.48 28.26
C ASN A 177 4.38 7.83 29.58
N LEU A 178 5.20 6.94 30.14
CA LEU A 178 5.95 7.20 31.36
C LEU A 178 6.94 8.38 31.20
N ALA A 179 7.60 8.51 30.04
CA ALA A 179 8.52 9.60 29.76
C ALA A 179 7.80 10.95 29.55
N LEU A 180 6.63 10.94 28.92
CA LEU A 180 5.86 12.16 28.59
C LEU A 180 4.96 12.62 29.75
N GLN A 181 4.52 11.71 30.63
CA GLN A 181 3.58 12.02 31.70
C GLN A 181 4.03 13.19 32.61
N PRO A 182 5.31 13.30 33.04
CA PRO A 182 5.77 14.46 33.82
C PRO A 182 5.73 15.76 33.03
N GLN A 183 6.05 15.73 31.73
CA GLN A 183 6.05 16.91 30.87
C GLN A 183 4.63 17.43 30.65
N VAL A 184 3.68 16.53 30.40
CA VAL A 184 2.25 16.85 30.29
C VAL A 184 1.74 17.44 31.61
N GLN A 185 2.11 16.83 32.75
CA GLN A 185 1.69 17.34 34.07
C GLN A 185 2.23 18.73 34.37
N ASN A 186 3.51 18.99 34.06
CA ASN A 186 4.12 20.30 34.22
C ASN A 186 3.46 21.35 33.32
N PHE A 187 3.14 20.99 32.07
CA PHE A 187 2.44 21.87 31.14
C PHE A 187 1.03 22.22 31.63
N ILE A 188 0.26 21.23 32.11
CA ILE A 188 -1.08 21.45 32.69
C ILE A 188 -1.00 22.36 33.93
N THR A 189 0.01 22.14 34.78
CA THR A 189 0.22 22.94 36.00
C THR A 189 0.57 24.39 35.63
N HIS A 190 1.43 24.58 34.64
CA HIS A 190 1.78 25.89 34.10
C HIS A 190 0.56 26.61 33.52
N LEU A 191 -0.25 25.96 32.67
CA LEU A 191 -1.47 26.56 32.13
C LEU A 191 -2.49 26.92 33.21
N SER A 192 -2.68 26.04 34.20
CA SER A 192 -3.59 26.30 35.32
C SER A 192 -3.20 27.54 36.12
N SER A 193 -1.90 27.86 36.20
CA SER A 193 -1.42 29.07 36.89
C SER A 193 -1.83 30.39 36.22
N TYR A 194 -2.27 30.36 34.95
CA TYR A 194 -2.75 31.53 34.21
C TYR A 194 -4.28 31.64 34.12
N ILE A 195 -5.03 30.64 34.62
CA ILE A 195 -6.50 30.57 34.49
C ILE A 195 -7.21 30.97 35.80
N ILE A 196 -6.48 31.21 36.88
CA ILE A 196 -7.06 31.72 38.14
C ILE A 196 -7.38 33.23 37.96
N PHE A 197 -8.64 33.52 37.63
CA PHE A 197 -9.31 34.81 37.79
C PHE A 197 -10.31 34.71 38.94
#